data_AF-A0A8B8E412-F1
#
_entry.id   AF-A0A8B8E412-F1
#
_cell.length_a   1.000
_cell.length_b   1.000
_cell.length_c   1.000
_cell.angle_alpha   90.00
_cell.angle_beta   90.00
_cell.angle_gamma   90.00
#
_symmetry.space_group_name_H-M   'P 1'
#
loop_
_entity.id
_entity.type
_entity.pdbx_description
1 polymer ?
#
loop_
_entity_poly.entity_id
_entity_poly.type
_entity_poly.pdbx_seq_one_letter_code
_entity_poly.pdbx_strand_id
1 'polypeptide(L)'
;MNDDKEPVEKTEGGEGGENGQITQETLDNANQESLESTRRMLNMCEESKEAGIKTLVMLDEQGEQLDRIEEGMDQINQDMRDAEKNLEGLEKCCGLCVLPWKRAKNFEKGGAYDKTWKASEDGKVNTNGPRVIVGENAGPQGPIITRITNDAREDEMEENLTQVSGMLGNLRNMAIDMGSEIESQNRQIDRINNKGTHLNDRVETANKRANKILRNQ
;
A
#
# COMPACT_ATOMS: atom_id res chain seq x y z
N MET A 1 -74.06 -8.31 59.78
CA MET A 1 -73.06 -9.33 59.41
C MET A 1 -73.42 -9.86 58.04
N ASN A 2 -72.49 -9.68 57.10
CA ASN A 2 -72.26 -10.41 55.84
C ASN A 2 -73.36 -10.25 54.77
N ASP A 3 -73.24 -9.28 53.86
CA ASP A 3 -72.40 -9.25 52.63
C ASP A 3 -72.88 -10.22 51.55
N ASP A 4 -73.61 -9.62 50.62
CA ASP A 4 -74.04 -10.13 49.31
C ASP A 4 -72.85 -10.57 48.45
N LYS A 5 -73.00 -11.70 47.75
CA LYS A 5 -72.13 -12.08 46.64
C LYS A 5 -72.98 -12.49 45.44
N GLU A 6 -73.30 -11.50 44.62
CA GLU A 6 -73.71 -11.66 43.22
C GLU A 6 -72.51 -11.42 42.27
N PRO A 7 -72.59 -11.87 40.99
CA PRO A 7 -71.43 -12.18 40.17
C PRO A 7 -70.85 -10.93 39.48
N VAL A 8 -69.52 -10.83 39.42
CA VAL A 8 -68.85 -9.75 38.68
C VAL A 8 -68.81 -10.09 37.19
N GLU A 9 -69.22 -9.07 36.46
CA GLU A 9 -69.50 -8.91 35.05
C GLU A 9 -68.28 -9.15 34.13
N LYS A 10 -68.58 -9.59 32.89
CA LYS A 10 -67.64 -9.66 31.78
C LYS A 10 -67.19 -8.24 31.42
N THR A 11 -65.88 -8.00 31.36
CA THR A 11 -65.31 -6.87 30.64
C THR A 11 -64.53 -7.39 29.44
N GLU A 12 -65.14 -7.21 28.26
CA GLU A 12 -64.42 -7.13 26.99
C GLU A 12 -63.52 -5.89 27.03
N GLY A 13 -62.24 -6.07 26.67
CA GLY A 13 -61.28 -4.98 26.51
C GLY A 13 -60.47 -5.23 25.25
N GLY A 14 -61.00 -4.75 24.11
CA GLY A 14 -60.26 -4.66 22.87
C GLY A 14 -59.50 -3.33 22.82
N GLU A 15 -58.17 -3.37 22.88
CA GLU A 15 -57.27 -2.29 22.47
C GLU A 15 -55.96 -2.95 21.98
N GLY A 16 -55.86 -3.21 20.68
CA GLY A 16 -54.68 -3.85 20.08
C GLY A 16 -54.32 -3.37 18.67
N GLY A 17 -54.96 -2.32 18.15
CA GLY A 17 -54.82 -1.90 16.75
C GLY A 17 -53.68 -0.93 16.47
N GLU A 18 -53.52 0.13 17.26
CA GLU A 18 -52.66 1.26 16.88
C GLU A 18 -51.18 1.09 17.27
N ASN A 19 -50.88 0.49 18.44
CA ASN A 19 -49.50 0.26 18.88
C ASN A 19 -48.76 -0.79 18.03
N GLY A 20 -49.47 -1.74 17.44
CA GLY A 20 -48.90 -2.76 16.53
C GLY A 20 -48.59 -2.23 15.13
N GLN A 21 -49.36 -1.25 14.65
CA GLN A 21 -49.15 -0.65 13.32
C GLN A 21 -47.96 0.32 13.30
N ILE A 22 -47.83 1.14 14.34
CA ILE A 22 -46.70 2.10 14.46
C ILE A 22 -45.36 1.35 14.57
N THR A 23 -45.35 0.18 15.23
CA THR A 23 -44.14 -0.65 15.35
C THR A 23 -43.79 -1.39 14.05
N GLN A 24 -44.79 -1.81 13.26
CA GLN A 24 -44.55 -2.43 11.96
C GLN A 24 -44.06 -1.44 10.91
N GLU A 25 -44.69 -0.25 10.83
CA GLU A 25 -44.31 0.80 9.87
C GLU A 25 -42.90 1.34 10.16
N THR A 26 -42.54 1.50 11.43
CA THR A 26 -41.17 1.91 11.80
C THR A 26 -40.14 0.84 11.47
N LEU A 27 -40.47 -0.44 11.63
CA LEU A 27 -39.61 -1.56 11.24
C LEU A 27 -39.42 -1.61 9.71
N ASP A 28 -40.51 -1.44 8.95
CA ASP A 28 -40.46 -1.45 7.49
C ASP A 28 -39.64 -0.27 6.95
N ASN A 29 -39.77 0.91 7.56
CA ASN A 29 -38.95 2.07 7.21
C ASN A 29 -37.45 1.82 7.51
N ALA A 30 -37.13 1.24 8.67
CA ALA A 30 -35.75 0.91 9.03
C ALA A 30 -35.13 -0.15 8.09
N ASN A 31 -35.91 -1.16 7.70
CA ASN A 31 -35.49 -2.15 6.71
C ASN A 31 -35.25 -1.52 5.33
N GLN A 32 -36.00 -0.46 4.97
CA GLN A 32 -35.85 0.20 3.67
C GLN A 32 -34.55 0.99 3.63
N GLU A 33 -34.32 1.77 4.68
CA GLU A 33 -33.12 2.56 4.83
C GLU A 33 -31.87 1.67 4.87
N SER A 34 -31.96 0.55 5.58
CA SER A 34 -30.89 -0.46 5.64
C SER A 34 -30.60 -1.05 4.27
N LEU A 35 -31.63 -1.43 3.51
CA LEU A 35 -31.48 -1.97 2.16
C LEU A 35 -30.82 -0.95 1.21
N GLU A 36 -31.28 0.29 1.23
CA GLU A 36 -30.65 1.36 0.45
C GLU A 36 -29.19 1.59 0.86
N SER A 37 -28.88 1.43 2.16
CA SER A 37 -27.51 1.48 2.64
C SER A 37 -26.65 0.34 2.08
N THR A 38 -27.16 -0.89 2.02
CA THR A 38 -26.44 -2.03 1.42
C THR A 38 -26.17 -1.81 -0.07
N ARG A 39 -27.10 -1.21 -0.81
CA ARG A 39 -26.91 -0.84 -2.22
C ARG A 39 -25.86 0.24 -2.39
N ARG A 40 -25.86 1.28 -1.54
CA ARG A 40 -24.79 2.29 -1.53
C ARG A 40 -23.43 1.66 -1.22
N MET A 41 -23.40 0.71 -0.29
CA MET A 41 -22.17 0.01 0.10
C MET A 41 -21.58 -0.78 -1.07
N LEU A 42 -22.41 -1.48 -1.85
CA LEU A 42 -21.97 -2.15 -3.08
C LEU A 42 -21.32 -1.19 -4.06
N ASN A 43 -22.00 -0.08 -4.39
CA ASN A 43 -21.48 0.92 -5.31
C ASN A 43 -20.12 1.48 -4.82
N MET A 44 -20.01 1.82 -3.54
CA MET A 44 -18.76 2.31 -2.97
C MET A 44 -17.64 1.26 -3.02
N CYS A 45 -17.95 -0.01 -2.78
CA CYS A 45 -16.98 -1.10 -2.87
C CYS A 45 -16.51 -1.32 -4.32
N GLU A 46 -17.39 -1.22 -5.31
CA GLU A 46 -17.03 -1.32 -6.73
C GLU A 46 -16.13 -0.15 -7.17
N GLU A 47 -16.51 1.08 -6.81
CA GLU A 47 -15.69 2.28 -7.07
C GLU A 47 -14.31 2.16 -6.42
N SER A 48 -14.26 1.72 -5.15
CA SER A 48 -13.01 1.50 -4.42
C SER A 48 -12.15 0.43 -5.09
N LYS A 49 -12.77 -0.64 -5.62
CA LYS A 49 -12.06 -1.70 -6.33
C LYS A 49 -11.42 -1.17 -7.61
N GLU A 50 -12.16 -0.39 -8.39
CA GLU A 50 -11.63 0.21 -9.63
C GLU A 50 -10.46 1.16 -9.34
N ALA A 51 -10.59 2.02 -8.32
CA ALA A 51 -9.52 2.90 -7.88
C ALA A 51 -8.30 2.11 -7.37
N GLY A 52 -8.53 1.02 -6.63
CA GLY A 52 -7.48 0.12 -6.15
C GLY A 52 -6.70 -0.55 -7.28
N ILE A 53 -7.40 -1.06 -8.32
CA ILE A 53 -6.76 -1.65 -9.50
C ILE A 53 -5.91 -0.61 -10.23
N LYS A 54 -6.43 0.60 -10.48
CA LYS A 54 -5.65 1.68 -11.10
C LYS A 54 -4.40 2.01 -10.28
N THR A 55 -4.52 2.02 -8.96
CA THR A 55 -3.39 2.29 -8.05
C THR A 55 -2.34 1.20 -8.13
N LEU A 56 -2.72 -0.08 -8.16
CA LEU A 56 -1.78 -1.20 -8.33
C LEU A 56 -1.02 -1.11 -9.65
N VAL A 57 -1.71 -0.78 -10.76
CA VAL A 57 -1.06 -0.58 -12.07
C VAL A 57 -0.06 0.58 -12.00
N MET A 58 -0.44 1.70 -11.39
CA MET A 58 0.48 2.83 -11.23
C MET A 58 1.69 2.50 -10.35
N LEU A 59 1.51 1.68 -9.31
CA LEU A 59 2.64 1.22 -8.47
C LEU A 59 3.58 0.32 -9.25
N ASP A 60 3.07 -0.60 -10.06
CA ASP A 60 3.86 -1.46 -10.94
C ASP A 60 4.70 -0.64 -11.94
N GLU A 61 4.07 0.31 -12.65
CA GLU A 61 4.76 1.22 -13.57
C GLU A 61 5.81 2.12 -12.86
N GLN A 62 5.56 2.51 -11.60
CA GLN A 62 6.51 3.26 -10.80
C GLN A 62 7.69 2.39 -10.36
N GLY A 63 7.46 1.13 -10.03
CA GLY A 63 8.51 0.15 -9.71
C GLY A 63 9.49 0.02 -10.86
N GLU A 64 9.01 -0.20 -12.08
CA GLU A 64 9.88 -0.28 -13.26
C GLU A 64 10.66 1.02 -13.52
N GLN A 65 10.06 2.18 -13.23
CA GLN A 65 10.76 3.46 -13.35
C GLN A 65 11.91 3.58 -12.35
N LEU A 66 11.70 3.14 -11.11
CA LEU A 66 12.73 3.15 -10.08
C LEU A 66 13.86 2.16 -10.42
N ASP A 67 13.55 1.00 -10.99
CA ASP A 67 14.55 0.05 -11.49
C ASP A 67 15.46 0.71 -12.55
N ARG A 68 14.87 1.37 -13.55
CA ARG A 68 15.63 2.10 -14.57
C ARG A 68 16.50 3.21 -13.98
N ILE A 69 16.01 3.91 -12.96
CA ILE A 69 16.77 4.96 -12.26
C ILE A 69 17.95 4.33 -11.50
N GLU A 70 17.71 3.23 -10.78
CA GLU A 70 18.76 2.54 -10.02
C GLU A 70 19.86 2.00 -10.94
N GLU A 71 19.50 1.39 -12.07
CA GLU A 71 20.43 0.98 -13.13
C GLU A 71 21.23 2.18 -13.68
N GLY A 72 20.54 3.30 -13.93
CA GLY A 72 21.19 4.55 -14.37
C GLY A 72 22.22 5.06 -13.36
N MET A 73 21.93 4.98 -12.06
CA MET A 73 22.89 5.33 -11.00
C MET A 73 24.11 4.41 -11.01
N ASP A 74 23.92 3.12 -11.28
CA ASP A 74 25.02 2.17 -11.38
C ASP A 74 25.87 2.39 -12.64
N GLN A 75 25.26 2.80 -13.76
CA GLN A 75 25.98 3.22 -14.96
C GLN A 75 26.81 4.48 -14.71
N ILE A 76 26.21 5.53 -14.11
CA ILE A 76 26.94 6.76 -13.76
C ILE A 76 28.10 6.46 -12.81
N ASN A 77 27.91 5.54 -11.86
CA ASN A 77 28.98 5.09 -11.00
C ASN A 77 30.15 4.51 -11.81
N GLN A 78 29.90 3.66 -12.80
CA GLN A 78 30.93 3.13 -13.69
C GLN A 78 31.62 4.24 -14.49
N ASP A 79 30.85 5.13 -15.12
CA ASP A 79 31.38 6.24 -15.91
C ASP A 79 32.28 7.16 -15.07
N MET A 80 31.88 7.43 -13.83
CA MET A 80 32.66 8.23 -12.90
C MET A 80 33.98 7.58 -12.51
N ARG A 81 34.06 6.25 -12.45
CA ARG A 81 35.33 5.54 -12.20
C ARG A 81 36.29 5.74 -13.36
N ASP A 82 35.80 5.62 -14.58
CA ASP A 82 36.60 5.84 -15.78
C ASP A 82 37.03 7.31 -15.92
N ALA A 83 36.13 8.24 -15.64
CA ALA A 83 36.44 9.67 -15.62
C ALA A 83 37.52 10.01 -14.58
N GLU A 84 37.41 9.51 -13.35
CA GLU A 84 38.41 9.69 -12.30
C GLU A 84 39.78 9.12 -12.72
N LYS A 85 39.81 7.92 -13.31
CA LYS A 85 41.04 7.28 -13.82
C LYS A 85 41.68 8.07 -14.97
N ASN A 86 40.87 8.61 -15.88
CA ASN A 86 41.35 9.45 -16.97
C ASN A 86 41.92 10.77 -16.45
N LEU A 87 41.28 11.40 -15.48
CA LEU A 87 41.80 12.60 -14.79
C LEU A 87 43.12 12.31 -14.09
N GLU A 88 43.24 11.19 -13.37
CA GLU A 88 44.52 10.76 -12.79
C GLU A 88 45.61 10.54 -13.85
N GLY A 89 45.24 10.06 -15.04
CA GLY A 89 46.15 9.95 -16.18
C GLY A 89 46.68 11.31 -16.64
N LEU A 90 45.80 12.30 -16.73
CA LEU A 90 46.12 13.67 -17.14
C LEU A 90 46.91 14.47 -16.09
N GLU A 91 46.79 14.12 -14.81
CA GLU A 91 47.57 14.73 -13.73
C GLU A 91 49.05 14.25 -13.70
N LYS A 92 49.40 13.20 -14.46
CA LYS A 92 50.78 12.67 -14.53
C LYS A 92 51.62 13.53 -15.47
N CYS A 93 52.57 14.26 -14.89
CA CYS A 93 53.60 14.97 -15.66
C CYS A 93 54.64 13.96 -16.20
N CYS A 94 54.93 14.02 -17.49
CA CYS A 94 55.99 13.26 -18.20
C CYS A 94 55.95 11.72 -18.02
N GLY A 95 54.88 11.07 -18.50
CA GLY A 95 54.88 9.68 -19.01
C GLY A 95 55.18 8.50 -18.06
N LEU A 96 55.84 8.69 -16.91
CA LEU A 96 56.29 7.57 -16.07
C LEU A 96 56.30 7.84 -14.54
N CYS A 97 56.10 9.09 -14.08
CA CYS A 97 56.22 9.42 -12.64
C CYS A 97 54.93 10.03 -12.05
N VAL A 98 54.14 9.21 -11.34
CA VAL A 98 53.16 9.73 -10.36
C VAL A 98 53.95 10.18 -9.13
N LEU A 99 54.01 11.49 -8.86
CA LEU A 99 54.57 12.00 -7.61
C LEU A 99 53.89 11.28 -6.42
N PRO A 100 54.63 10.54 -5.56
CA PRO A 100 54.06 9.73 -4.47
C PRO A 100 53.14 10.51 -3.52
N TRP A 101 53.30 11.83 -3.50
CA TRP A 101 52.60 12.78 -2.65
C TRP A 101 51.25 13.27 -3.22
N LYS A 102 50.88 12.87 -4.46
CA LYS A 102 49.62 13.24 -5.13
C LYS A 102 48.71 12.05 -5.46
N ARG A 103 48.85 10.90 -4.78
CA ARG A 103 47.88 9.81 -4.94
C ARG A 103 46.54 10.23 -4.35
N ALA A 104 45.53 10.40 -5.20
CA ALA A 104 44.16 10.55 -4.76
C ALA A 104 43.69 9.27 -4.04
N LYS A 105 42.83 9.43 -3.02
CA LYS A 105 42.21 8.29 -2.34
C LYS A 105 41.16 7.68 -3.27
N ASN A 106 41.24 6.37 -3.51
CA ASN A 106 40.25 5.62 -4.27
C ASN A 106 38.95 5.50 -3.47
N PHE A 107 37.90 6.20 -3.88
CA PHE A 107 36.58 6.16 -3.24
C PHE A 107 36.04 4.72 -3.14
N GLU A 108 36.28 3.90 -4.16
CA GLU A 108 35.86 2.49 -4.20
C GLU A 108 36.42 1.59 -3.09
N LYS A 109 37.52 2.01 -2.45
CA LYS A 109 38.13 1.28 -1.32
C LYS A 109 37.63 1.77 0.04
N GLY A 110 36.71 2.73 0.06
CA GLY A 110 36.11 3.27 1.27
C GLY A 110 34.89 2.47 1.72
N GLY A 111 34.62 2.45 3.04
CA GLY A 111 33.45 1.78 3.60
C GLY A 111 32.11 2.38 3.13
N ALA A 112 32.09 3.64 2.70
CA ALA A 112 30.91 4.26 2.10
C ALA A 112 30.54 3.62 0.74
N TYR A 113 31.53 3.28 -0.08
CA TYR A 113 31.30 2.58 -1.35
C TYR A 113 30.74 1.18 -1.10
N ASP A 114 31.32 0.46 -0.14
CA ASP A 114 30.86 -0.89 0.24
C ASP A 114 29.40 -0.85 0.73
N LYS A 115 29.05 0.11 1.59
CA LYS A 115 27.69 0.27 2.11
C LYS A 115 26.65 0.63 1.03
N THR A 116 27.02 1.37 -0.02
CA THR A 116 26.04 1.87 -1.00
C THR A 116 25.95 1.00 -2.26
N TRP A 117 27.05 0.35 -2.67
CA TRP A 117 27.10 -0.47 -3.90
C TRP A 117 27.39 -1.96 -3.68
N LYS A 118 27.80 -2.38 -2.48
CA LYS A 118 28.07 -3.80 -2.16
C LYS A 118 27.19 -4.38 -1.07
N ALA A 119 26.54 -3.55 -0.25
CA ALA A 119 25.47 -3.99 0.61
C ALA A 119 24.23 -4.31 -0.25
N SER A 120 24.29 -5.42 -0.99
CA SER A 120 23.11 -6.18 -1.33
C SER A 120 22.71 -6.92 -0.05
N GLU A 121 22.15 -6.16 0.89
CA GLU A 121 21.22 -6.76 1.83
C GLU A 121 19.91 -6.87 1.05
N ASP A 122 19.87 -7.87 0.16
CA ASP A 122 18.64 -8.49 -0.32
C ASP A 122 17.91 -9.04 0.90
N GLY A 123 17.33 -8.13 1.68
CA GLY A 123 16.16 -8.42 2.49
C GLY A 123 15.06 -8.70 1.50
N LYS A 124 15.12 -9.91 0.91
CA LYS A 124 14.09 -10.58 0.14
C LYS A 124 12.77 -10.21 0.81
N VAL A 125 12.09 -9.21 0.26
CA VAL A 125 10.72 -8.91 0.69
C VAL A 125 10.01 -10.21 0.41
N ASN A 126 9.66 -10.92 1.48
CA ASN A 126 9.04 -12.21 1.36
C ASN A 126 7.61 -11.96 0.90
N THR A 127 7.44 -11.64 -0.38
CA THR A 127 6.15 -11.62 -1.08
C THR A 127 5.50 -13.01 -1.11
N ASN A 128 6.25 -14.04 -0.68
CA ASN A 128 5.79 -15.40 -0.41
C ASN A 128 5.71 -15.74 1.09
N GLY A 129 5.75 -14.74 1.99
CA GLY A 129 5.26 -14.94 3.36
C GLY A 129 3.83 -15.43 3.23
N PRO A 130 3.38 -16.42 4.05
CA PRO A 130 2.15 -17.16 3.79
C PRO A 130 1.07 -16.15 3.43
N ARG A 131 0.71 -16.08 2.13
CA ARG A 131 -0.53 -15.45 1.75
C ARG A 131 -1.50 -16.18 2.64
N VAL A 132 -2.09 -15.47 3.59
CA VAL A 132 -3.27 -15.98 4.25
C VAL A 132 -4.25 -16.02 3.11
N ILE A 133 -4.23 -17.12 2.34
CA ILE A 133 -5.37 -17.61 1.62
C ILE A 133 -6.30 -17.90 2.79
N VAL A 134 -6.98 -16.84 3.24
CA VAL A 134 -8.19 -16.97 3.99
C VAL A 134 -9.02 -17.77 3.01
N GLY A 135 -9.07 -19.09 3.21
CA GLY A 135 -9.97 -19.92 2.44
C GLY A 135 -11.30 -19.19 2.48
N GLU A 136 -11.96 -19.10 1.34
CA GLU A 136 -13.23 -18.39 1.11
C GLU A 136 -14.33 -18.66 2.18
N ASN A 137 -14.08 -19.59 3.10
CA ASN A 137 -14.90 -20.06 4.20
C ASN A 137 -14.55 -19.55 5.62
N ALA A 138 -13.59 -18.64 5.84
CA ALA A 138 -13.25 -18.19 7.20
C ALA A 138 -13.98 -16.90 7.67
N GLY A 139 -15.07 -16.53 7.00
CA GLY A 139 -16.05 -15.58 7.52
C GLY A 139 -17.10 -16.29 8.41
N PRO A 140 -17.89 -15.54 9.21
CA PRO A 140 -18.99 -16.12 9.97
C PRO A 140 -19.88 -16.96 9.04
N GLN A 141 -19.99 -18.27 9.31
CA GLN A 141 -20.82 -19.22 8.56
C GLN A 141 -22.33 -19.05 8.87
N GLY A 142 -22.73 -17.83 9.21
CA GLY A 142 -24.08 -17.48 9.63
C GLY A 142 -24.57 -16.24 8.88
N PRO A 143 -25.89 -16.04 8.83
CA PRO A 143 -26.46 -14.86 8.18
C PRO A 143 -25.88 -13.58 8.80
N ILE A 144 -25.43 -12.66 7.95
CA ILE A 144 -24.85 -11.38 8.31
C ILE A 144 -25.91 -10.52 9.01
N ILE A 145 -27.16 -10.62 8.58
CA ILE A 145 -28.29 -9.93 9.18
C ILE A 145 -29.11 -10.87 10.08
N THR A 146 -29.59 -10.32 11.20
CA THR A 146 -30.64 -10.96 11.99
C THR A 146 -31.97 -10.76 11.28
N ARG A 147 -32.61 -11.85 10.87
CA ARG A 147 -33.93 -11.81 10.20
C ARG A 147 -35.03 -11.51 11.21
N ILE A 148 -35.90 -10.55 10.90
CA ILE A 148 -37.01 -10.12 11.77
C ILE A 148 -38.35 -10.35 11.08
N THR A 149 -38.50 -9.84 9.86
CA THR A 149 -39.72 -9.98 9.04
C THR A 149 -39.66 -11.20 8.12
N ASN A 150 -38.44 -11.70 7.84
CA ASN A 150 -38.19 -12.80 6.90
C ASN A 150 -38.87 -12.56 5.54
N ASP A 151 -38.80 -11.32 5.08
CA ASP A 151 -39.31 -10.86 3.80
C ASP A 151 -38.22 -10.85 2.70
N ALA A 152 -38.63 -10.58 1.46
CA ALA A 152 -37.71 -10.54 0.33
C ALA A 152 -36.67 -9.40 0.41
N ARG A 153 -36.90 -8.38 1.25
CA ARG A 153 -35.99 -7.24 1.41
C ARG A 153 -34.84 -7.62 2.32
N GLU A 154 -35.11 -8.37 3.39
CA GLU A 154 -34.09 -9.00 4.22
C GLU A 154 -33.24 -9.99 3.41
N ASP A 155 -33.85 -10.78 2.51
CA ASP A 155 -33.08 -11.65 1.62
C ASP A 155 -32.15 -10.86 0.67
N GLU A 156 -32.62 -9.75 0.08
CA GLU A 156 -31.78 -8.88 -0.76
C GLU A 156 -30.66 -8.21 0.06
N MET A 157 -30.94 -7.75 1.28
CA MET A 157 -29.93 -7.18 2.17
C MET A 157 -28.82 -8.17 2.49
N GLU A 158 -29.17 -9.42 2.79
CA GLU A 158 -28.21 -10.49 3.08
C GLU A 158 -27.33 -10.80 1.85
N GLU A 159 -27.94 -10.85 0.65
CA GLU A 159 -27.21 -11.04 -0.60
C GLU A 159 -26.23 -9.88 -0.86
N ASN A 160 -26.69 -8.63 -0.73
CA ASN A 160 -25.87 -7.44 -0.92
C ASN A 160 -24.69 -7.41 0.06
N LEU A 161 -24.92 -7.73 1.34
CA LEU A 161 -23.86 -7.74 2.36
C LEU A 161 -22.88 -8.90 2.16
N THR A 162 -23.34 -10.05 1.65
CA THR A 162 -22.46 -11.16 1.27
C THR A 162 -21.53 -10.75 0.13
N GLN A 163 -22.08 -10.10 -0.89
CA GLN A 163 -21.28 -9.55 -2.00
C GLN A 163 -20.28 -8.50 -1.51
N VAL A 164 -20.71 -7.55 -0.67
CA VAL A 164 -19.81 -6.56 -0.06
C VAL A 164 -18.70 -7.24 0.74
N SER A 165 -19.02 -8.26 1.54
CA SER A 165 -18.03 -9.01 2.32
C SER A 165 -16.94 -9.61 1.43
N GLY A 166 -17.32 -10.20 0.30
CA GLY A 166 -16.39 -10.68 -0.71
C GLY A 166 -15.54 -9.56 -1.34
N MET A 167 -16.17 -8.44 -1.72
CA MET A 167 -15.47 -7.27 -2.25
C MET A 167 -14.47 -6.69 -1.24
N LEU A 168 -14.83 -6.64 0.04
CA LEU A 168 -13.97 -6.18 1.13
C LEU A 168 -12.77 -7.10 1.33
N GLY A 169 -12.96 -8.42 1.19
CA GLY A 169 -11.86 -9.39 1.15
C GLY A 169 -10.86 -9.10 0.03
N ASN A 170 -11.36 -8.81 -1.17
CA ASN A 170 -10.52 -8.43 -2.31
C ASN A 170 -9.80 -7.09 -2.08
N LEU A 171 -10.51 -6.07 -1.56
CA LEU A 171 -9.93 -4.78 -1.20
C LEU A 171 -8.81 -4.93 -0.16
N ARG A 172 -8.98 -5.82 0.83
CA ARG A 172 -7.94 -6.14 1.81
C ARG A 172 -6.70 -6.73 1.16
N ASN A 173 -6.87 -7.68 0.24
CA ASN A 173 -5.73 -8.28 -0.46
C ASN A 173 -4.97 -7.23 -1.30
N MET A 174 -5.70 -6.37 -2.03
CA MET A 174 -5.08 -5.26 -2.76
C MET A 174 -4.36 -4.29 -1.83
N ALA A 175 -4.90 -3.98 -0.66
CA ALA A 175 -4.25 -3.12 0.31
C ALA A 175 -2.94 -3.72 0.85
N ILE A 176 -2.89 -5.03 1.07
CA ILE A 176 -1.68 -5.74 1.49
C ILE A 176 -0.62 -5.73 0.38
N ASP A 177 -1.04 -6.01 -0.86
CA ASP A 177 -0.15 -6.01 -2.03
C ASP A 177 0.41 -4.59 -2.28
N MET A 178 -0.44 -3.55 -2.26
CA MET A 178 -0.01 -2.15 -2.36
C MET A 178 0.96 -1.76 -1.24
N GLY A 179 0.69 -2.16 0.01
CA GLY A 179 1.55 -1.85 1.14
C GLY A 179 2.94 -2.48 1.02
N SER A 180 2.99 -3.74 0.58
CA SER A 180 4.26 -4.46 0.38
C SER A 180 5.09 -3.85 -0.76
N GLU A 181 4.42 -3.46 -1.85
CA GLU A 181 5.08 -2.80 -2.99
C GLU A 181 5.64 -1.44 -2.61
N ILE A 182 4.86 -0.61 -1.89
CA ILE A 182 5.31 0.69 -1.39
C ILE A 182 6.53 0.54 -0.46
N GLU A 183 6.52 -0.44 0.45
CA GLU A 183 7.67 -0.70 1.33
C GLU A 183 8.93 -1.10 0.53
N SER A 184 8.77 -1.91 -0.52
CA SER A 184 9.86 -2.30 -1.42
C SER A 184 10.43 -1.08 -2.14
N GLN A 185 9.56 -0.29 -2.78
CA GLN A 185 9.93 0.93 -3.50
C GLN A 185 10.59 1.97 -2.59
N ASN A 186 10.11 2.15 -1.35
CA ASN A 186 10.73 3.06 -0.39
C ASN A 186 12.19 2.68 -0.09
N ARG A 187 12.47 1.38 0.11
CA ARG A 187 13.85 0.92 0.31
C ARG A 187 14.72 1.14 -0.93
N GLN A 188 14.15 0.96 -2.12
CA GLN A 188 14.84 1.25 -3.37
C GLN A 188 15.17 2.74 -3.52
N ILE A 189 14.23 3.62 -3.19
CA ILE A 189 14.44 5.08 -3.18
C ILE A 189 15.57 5.44 -2.22
N ASP A 190 15.64 4.84 -1.03
CA ASP A 190 16.73 5.07 -0.08
C ASP A 190 18.09 4.69 -0.68
N ARG A 191 18.18 3.55 -1.39
CA ARG A 191 19.40 3.16 -2.11
C ARG A 191 19.76 4.16 -3.20
N ILE A 192 18.79 4.53 -4.04
CA ILE A 192 18.96 5.51 -5.12
C ILE A 192 19.46 6.84 -4.55
N ASN A 193 18.89 7.32 -3.45
CA ASN A 193 19.28 8.57 -2.81
C ASN A 193 20.72 8.52 -2.27
N ASN A 194 21.08 7.41 -1.62
CA ASN A 194 22.46 7.18 -1.16
C ASN A 194 23.45 7.13 -2.34
N LYS A 195 23.12 6.41 -3.42
CA LYS A 195 23.90 6.39 -4.66
C LYS A 195 24.06 7.81 -5.23
N GLY A 196 22.95 8.53 -5.36
CA GLY A 196 22.89 9.89 -5.90
C GLY A 196 23.74 10.90 -5.12
N THR A 197 23.69 10.88 -3.79
CA THR A 197 24.50 11.77 -2.93
C THR A 197 25.99 11.58 -3.20
N HIS A 198 26.46 10.33 -3.19
CA HIS A 198 27.86 10.01 -3.43
C HIS A 198 28.30 10.27 -4.87
N LEU A 199 27.43 10.03 -5.86
CA LEU A 199 27.72 10.36 -7.25
C LEU A 199 27.84 11.86 -7.46
N ASN A 200 26.96 12.65 -6.85
CA ASN A 200 27.03 14.11 -6.93
C ASN A 200 28.36 14.65 -6.39
N ASP A 201 28.79 14.18 -5.22
CA ASP A 201 30.09 14.57 -4.63
C ASP A 201 31.28 14.20 -5.53
N ARG A 202 31.22 13.03 -6.17
CA ARG A 202 32.27 12.56 -7.10
C ARG A 202 32.29 13.39 -8.37
N VAL A 203 31.14 13.67 -8.97
CA VAL A 203 31.02 14.54 -10.16
C VAL A 203 31.57 15.92 -9.85
N GLU A 204 31.20 16.53 -8.73
CA GLU A 204 31.70 17.85 -8.33
C GLU A 204 33.22 17.83 -8.14
N THR A 205 33.74 16.80 -7.47
CA THR A 205 35.19 16.64 -7.24
C THR A 205 35.95 16.45 -8.56
N ALA A 206 35.47 15.59 -9.45
CA ALA A 206 36.06 15.35 -10.75
C ALA A 206 36.04 16.63 -11.61
N ASN A 207 34.94 17.38 -11.60
CA ASN A 207 34.81 18.63 -12.33
C ASN A 207 35.80 19.69 -11.80
N LYS A 208 35.97 19.81 -10.48
CA LYS A 208 37.00 20.69 -9.87
C LYS A 208 38.42 20.29 -10.29
N ARG A 209 38.73 18.99 -10.32
CA ARG A 209 40.04 18.48 -10.76
C ARG A 209 40.27 18.78 -12.24
N ALA A 210 39.31 18.48 -13.11
CA ALA A 210 39.37 18.76 -14.54
C ALA A 210 39.66 20.25 -14.82
N ASN A 211 38.91 21.15 -14.18
CA ASN A 211 39.14 22.60 -14.31
C ASN A 211 40.54 23.03 -13.85
N LYS A 212 41.07 22.41 -12.79
CA LYS A 212 42.43 22.70 -12.32
C LYS A 212 43.50 22.25 -13.31
N ILE A 213 43.30 21.11 -13.98
CA ILE A 213 44.21 20.64 -15.04
C ILE A 213 44.19 21.62 -16.21
N LEU A 214 43.00 22.01 -16.68
CA LEU A 214 42.84 22.96 -17.79
C LEU A 214 43.45 24.34 -17.50
N ARG A 215 43.38 24.82 -16.25
CA ARG A 215 43.98 26.11 -15.85
C ARG A 215 45.50 26.06 -15.65
N ASN A 216 46.08 24.87 -15.53
CA ASN A 216 47.51 24.66 -15.29
C ASN A 216 48.25 24.08 -16.53
N GLN A 217 47.55 23.92 -17.66
CA GLN A 217 48.16 23.74 -18.98
C GLN A 217 48.47 25.10 -19.59
#